data_AF-A0A7W0M3P8-F1
#
_entry.id   AF-A0A7W0M3P8-F1
#
_cell.length_a   1.000
_cell.length_b   1.000
_cell.length_c   1.000
_cell.angle_alpha   90.00
_cell.angle_beta   90.00
_cell.angle_gamma   90.00
#
_symmetry.space_group_name_H-M   'P 1'
#
loop_
_entity.id
_entity.type
_entity.pdbx_description
1 polymer ?
#
loop_
_entity_poly.entity_id
_entity_poly.type
_entity_poly.pdbx_seq_one_letter_code
_entity_poly.pdbx_strand_id
1 'polypeptide(L)'
;MSAAAIAATAVTGVLVAALAFYLIWVVFILRRLTDTLGKVVFGVDAIAHRVEPVGPLVGELNGDLGAVADALEALDRDLGGSQTSRAS
;
A
#
# COMPACT_ATOMS: atom_id res chain seq x y z
N MET A 1 60.52 4.64 -23.42
CA MET A 1 59.76 4.38 -22.18
C MET A 1 60.11 2.98 -21.70
N SER A 2 60.34 2.76 -20.41
CA SER A 2 60.72 1.42 -19.91
C SER A 2 59.52 0.47 -19.96
N ALA A 3 59.77 -0.84 -20.16
CA ALA A 3 58.72 -1.86 -20.18
C ALA A 3 57.87 -1.86 -18.89
N ALA A 4 58.50 -1.57 -17.74
CA ALA A 4 57.82 -1.44 -16.46
C ALA A 4 56.79 -0.29 -16.43
N ALA A 5 57.09 0.85 -17.07
CA ALA A 5 56.18 1.99 -17.12
C ALA A 5 54.95 1.70 -17.98
N ILE A 6 55.13 0.98 -19.09
CA ILE A 6 54.04 0.55 -19.98
C ILE A 6 53.12 -0.43 -19.24
N ALA A 7 53.70 -1.42 -18.57
CA ALA A 7 52.95 -2.39 -17.79
C ALA A 7 52.14 -1.74 -16.65
N ALA A 8 52.76 -0.84 -15.88
CA ALA A 8 52.07 -0.13 -14.81
C ALA A 8 50.88 0.68 -15.34
N THR A 9 51.08 1.43 -16.43
CA THR A 9 50.02 2.25 -17.04
C THR A 9 48.87 1.39 -17.56
N ALA A 10 49.17 0.24 -18.16
CA ALA A 10 48.15 -0.70 -18.63
C ALA A 10 47.31 -1.26 -17.46
N VAL A 11 47.95 -1.67 -16.37
CA VAL A 11 47.25 -2.18 -15.17
C VAL A 11 46.37 -1.09 -14.55
N THR A 12 46.89 0.12 -14.38
CA THR A 12 46.11 1.26 -13.88
C THR A 12 44.92 1.55 -14.80
N GLY A 13 45.12 1.53 -16.12
CA GLY A 13 44.05 1.73 -17.10
C GLY A 13 42.93 0.70 -16.97
N VAL A 14 43.27 -0.58 -16.80
CA VAL A 14 42.30 -1.66 -16.60
C VAL A 14 41.53 -1.47 -15.29
N LEU A 15 42.20 -1.10 -14.20
CA LEU A 15 41.54 -0.84 -12.92
C LEU A 15 40.56 0.32 -13.00
N VAL A 16 40.97 1.43 -13.64
CA VAL A 16 40.10 2.59 -13.85
C VAL A 16 38.90 2.22 -14.72
N ALA A 17 39.10 1.44 -15.78
CA ALA A 17 38.01 0.98 -16.65
C ALA A 17 37.03 0.06 -15.90
N ALA A 18 37.54 -0.87 -15.08
CA ALA A 18 36.71 -1.74 -14.24
C ALA A 18 35.89 -0.91 -13.25
N LEU A 19 36.50 0.09 -12.60
CA LEU A 19 35.81 0.98 -11.67
C LEU A 19 34.72 1.80 -12.37
N ALA A 20 35.03 2.36 -13.54
CA ALA A 20 34.08 3.11 -14.35
C ALA A 20 32.86 2.26 -14.75
N PHE A 21 33.11 1.02 -15.19
CA PHE A 21 32.04 0.09 -15.54
C PHE A 21 31.16 -0.26 -14.34
N TYR A 22 31.78 -0.51 -13.18
CA TYR A 22 31.05 -0.77 -11.94
C TYR A 22 30.14 0.39 -11.54
N LEU A 23 30.64 1.63 -11.60
CA LEU A 23 29.85 2.83 -11.29
C LEU A 23 28.68 3.01 -12.26
N ILE A 24 28.91 2.80 -13.56
CA ILE A 24 27.84 2.83 -14.56
C ILE A 24 26.76 1.81 -14.21
N TRP A 25 27.15 0.58 -13.86
CA TRP A 25 26.22 -0.47 -13.47
C TRP A 25 25.38 -0.08 -12.24
N VAL A 26 26.02 0.48 -11.21
CA VAL A 26 25.33 0.95 -10.00
C VAL A 26 24.31 2.03 -10.33
N VAL A 27 24.63 2.97 -11.22
CA VAL A 27 23.69 4.00 -11.68
C VAL A 27 22.46 3.37 -12.34
N PHE A 28 22.64 2.35 -13.17
CA PHE A 28 21.51 1.66 -13.79
C PHE A 28 20.61 0.96 -12.76
N ILE A 29 21.20 0.31 -11.75
CA ILE A 29 20.43 -0.31 -10.66
C ILE A 29 19.65 0.76 -9.90
N LEU A 30 20.30 1.85 -9.51
CA LEU A 30 19.67 2.93 -8.76
C LEU A 30 18.48 3.52 -9.52
N ARG A 31 18.63 3.78 -10.83
CA ARG A 31 17.53 4.28 -11.68
C ARG A 31 16.35 3.32 -11.70
N ARG A 32 16.61 2.02 -11.87
CA ARG A 32 15.55 1.00 -11.86
C ARG A 32 14.83 0.93 -10.51
N LEU A 33 15.56 1.04 -9.41
CA LEU A 33 14.99 1.08 -8.08
C LEU A 33 14.13 2.33 -7.89
N THR A 34 14.61 3.51 -8.26
CA THR A 34 13.83 4.76 -8.20
C THR A 34 12.52 4.66 -8.99
N ASP A 35 12.54 4.10 -10.19
CA ASP A 35 11.32 3.88 -10.99
C ASP A 35 10.35 2.90 -10.32
N THR A 36 10.89 1.88 -9.65
CA THR A 36 10.09 0.87 -8.96
C THR A 36 9.47 1.46 -7.69
N LEU A 37 10.25 2.21 -6.91
CA LEU A 37 9.76 2.92 -5.73
C LEU A 37 8.69 3.95 -6.10
N GLY A 38 8.86 4.70 -7.19
CA GLY A 38 7.85 5.64 -7.67
C GLY A 38 6.51 4.95 -7.97
N LYS A 39 6.54 3.78 -8.62
CA LYS A 39 5.35 2.97 -8.88
C LYS A 39 4.71 2.42 -7.61
N VAL A 40 5.51 1.98 -6.65
CA VAL A 40 5.01 1.46 -5.36
C VAL A 40 4.34 2.56 -4.55
N VAL A 41 4.97 3.74 -4.44
CA VAL A 41 4.38 4.89 -3.73
C VAL A 41 3.06 5.29 -4.39
N PHE A 42 3.03 5.39 -5.71
CA PHE A 42 1.80 5.72 -6.45
C PHE A 42 0.71 4.65 -6.28
N GLY A 43 1.10 3.37 -6.28
CA GLY A 43 0.18 2.26 -6.06
C GLY A 43 -0.43 2.27 -4.66
N VAL A 44 0.39 2.51 -3.63
CA VAL A 44 -0.07 2.60 -2.24
C VAL A 44 -0.98 3.82 -2.03
N ASP A 45 -0.64 4.97 -2.61
CA ASP A 45 -1.47 6.18 -2.56
C ASP A 45 -2.84 5.97 -3.25
N ALA A 46 -2.84 5.32 -4.41
CA ALA A 46 -4.07 4.95 -5.10
C ALA A 46 -4.92 3.94 -4.31
N ILE A 47 -4.30 3.01 -3.58
CA ILE A 47 -5.03 2.10 -2.66
C ILE A 47 -5.63 2.91 -1.52
N ALA A 48 -4.85 3.80 -0.89
CA ALA A 48 -5.32 4.66 0.20
C ALA A 48 -6.54 5.49 -0.20
N HIS A 49 -6.51 6.13 -1.38
CA HIS A 49 -7.65 6.86 -1.95
C HIS A 49 -8.89 5.97 -2.19
N ARG A 50 -8.69 4.70 -2.55
CA ARG A 50 -9.79 3.76 -2.77
C ARG A 50 -10.40 3.22 -1.48
N VAL A 51 -9.65 3.19 -0.38
CA VAL A 51 -10.16 2.78 0.94
C VAL A 51 -10.64 3.94 1.81
N GLU A 52 -10.33 5.18 1.46
CA GLU A 52 -10.91 6.38 2.09
C GLU A 52 -12.45 6.34 2.22
N PRO A 53 -13.24 5.96 1.20
CA PRO A 53 -14.69 5.89 1.32
C PRO A 53 -15.21 4.76 2.24
N VAL A 54 -14.35 3.87 2.73
CA VAL A 54 -14.77 2.76 3.61
C VAL A 54 -15.18 3.28 4.99
N GLY A 55 -14.54 4.33 5.51
CA GLY A 55 -14.87 4.91 6.82
C GLY A 55 -16.31 5.42 6.91
N PRO A 56 -16.75 6.29 5.97
CA PRO A 56 -18.14 6.74 5.88
C PRO A 56 -19.15 5.60 5.68
N LEU A 57 -18.85 4.64 4.80
CA LEU A 57 -19.74 3.49 4.51
C LEU A 57 -19.96 2.60 5.74
N VAL A 58 -18.92 2.38 6.56
CA VAL A 58 -19.06 1.64 7.83
C VAL A 58 -19.90 2.41 8.83
N GLY A 59 -19.83 3.74 8.83
CA GLY A 59 -20.69 4.60 9.64
C GLY A 59 -22.16 4.49 9.24
N GLU A 60 -22.47 4.58 7.95
CA GLU A 60 -23.84 4.40 7.43
C GLU A 60 -24.39 3.00 7.74
N LEU A 61 -23.61 1.95 7.51
CA LEU A 61 -24.01 0.57 7.83
C LEU A 61 -24.34 0.38 9.31
N ASN A 62 -23.55 0.96 10.22
CA ASN A 62 -23.83 0.90 11.65
C ASN A 62 -25.10 1.67 12.02
N GLY A 63 -25.38 2.80 11.34
CA GLY A 63 -26.63 3.54 11.50
C GLY A 63 -27.84 2.71 11.08
N ASP A 64 -27.77 2.10 9.90
CA ASP A 64 -28.84 1.23 9.38
C ASP A 64 -29.08 0.01 10.27
N LEU A 65 -28.00 -0.63 10.76
CA LEU A 65 -28.10 -1.75 11.70
C LEU A 65 -28.73 -1.34 13.03
N GLY A 66 -28.43 -0.14 13.54
CA GLY A 66 -29.09 0.42 14.72
C GLY A 66 -30.58 0.63 14.51
N ALA A 67 -30.96 1.21 13.37
CA ALA A 67 -32.37 1.43 13.02
C ALA A 67 -33.14 0.10 12.87
N VAL A 68 -32.50 -0.94 12.31
CA VAL A 68 -33.09 -2.28 12.23
C VAL A 68 -33.25 -2.88 13.63
N ALA A 69 -32.26 -2.75 14.51
CA ALA A 69 -32.35 -3.25 15.88
C ALA A 69 -33.50 -2.58 16.66
N ASP A 70 -33.63 -1.26 16.56
CA ASP A 70 -34.71 -0.50 17.19
C ASP A 70 -36.09 -0.93 16.68
N ALA A 71 -36.21 -1.17 15.37
CA ALA A 71 -37.45 -1.64 14.76
C ALA A 71 -37.82 -3.06 15.22
N LEU A 72 -36.84 -3.96 15.35
CA LEU A 72 -37.06 -5.29 15.90
C LEU A 72 -37.50 -5.23 17.36
N GLU A 73 -36.88 -4.37 18.17
CA GLU A 73 -37.24 -4.23 19.59
C GLU A 73 -38.65 -3.65 19.75
N ALA A 74 -39.03 -2.68 18.92
CA ALA A 74 -40.39 -2.14 18.89
C ALA A 74 -41.42 -3.22 18.51
N LEU A 75 -41.10 -4.08 17.54
CA LEU A 75 -41.98 -5.18 17.12
C LEU A 75 -42.13 -6.25 18.21
N ASP A 76 -41.05 -6.60 18.91
CA ASP A 76 -41.09 -7.55 20.03
C ASP A 76 -41.98 -7.03 21.17
N ARG A 77 -41.86 -5.73 21.51
CA ARG A 77 -42.72 -5.09 22.51
C ARG A 77 -44.21 -5.12 22.11
N ASP A 78 -44.52 -4.86 20.84
CA ASP A 78 -45.90 -4.87 20.35
C ASP A 78 -46.52 -6.28 20.34
N LEU A 79 -45.71 -7.30 19.99
CA LEU A 79 -46.10 -8.71 20.04
C LEU A 79 -46.28 -9.21 21.49
N GLY A 80 -45.44 -8.78 22.43
CA GLY A 80 -45.56 -9.10 23.85
C GLY A 80 -46.81 -8.48 24.50
N GLY A 81 -47.14 -7.24 24.12
CA GLY A 81 -48.39 -6.59 24.54
C GLY A 81 -49.64 -7.30 23.99
N SER A 82 -49.58 -7.74 22.73
CA SER A 82 -50.68 -8.43 22.04
C SER A 82 -50.97 -9.83 22.60
N GLN A 83 -49.95 -10.57 23.06
CA GLN A 83 -50.17 -11.86 23.74
C GLN A 83 -50.84 -11.69 25.10
N THR A 84 -50.47 -10.66 25.85
CA THR A 84 -51.04 -10.38 27.18
C THR A 84 -52.53 -10.01 27.08
N SER A 85 -52.94 -9.31 26.01
CA SER A 85 -54.34 -8.94 25.77
C SER A 85 -55.23 -10.09 25.23
N ARG A 86 -54.66 -11.19 24.76
CA ARG A 86 -55.43 -12.39 24.31
C ARG A 86 -55.66 -13.42 25.42
N ALA A 87 -54.96 -13.31 26.54
CA ALA A 87 -55.03 -14.24 27.67
C ALA A 87 -55.98 -13.78 28.80
N SER A 88 -56.71 -12.68 28.60
CA SER A 88 -57.75 -12.14 29.51
C SER A 88 -59.10 -12.09 28.82
#